data_AF-A0A662HDV0-F1
#
_entry.id   AF-A0A662HDV0-F1
#
_cell.length_a   1.000
_cell.length_b   1.000
_cell.length_c   1.000
_cell.angle_alpha   90.00
_cell.angle_beta   90.00
_cell.angle_gamma   90.00
#
_symmetry.space_group_name_H-M   'P 1'
#
loop_
_entity.id
_entity.type
_entity.pdbx_description
1 polymer ?
#
loop_
_entity_poly.entity_id
_entity_poly.type
_entity_poly.pdbx_seq_one_letter_code
_entity_poly.pdbx_strand_id
1 'polypeptide(L)'
;MRICNIVFKGEVPEEIFIKAALTECKYFVNLPRRVKVIVYYDPDCPACKRLFIFMMEIGNLEVEAAHFSEGVNIILQRVNKLVIPFTVIDNGRWLRGCPRTFNEFYEKLLNIIK
;
A
#
# COMPACT_ATOMS: atom_id res chain seq x y z
N MET A 1 -7.39 -11.50 5.39
CA MET A 1 -7.01 -11.21 6.79
C MET A 1 -6.85 -9.71 7.00
N ARG A 2 -7.29 -9.15 8.14
CA ARG A 2 -7.05 -7.74 8.48
C ARG A 2 -5.88 -7.60 9.44
N ILE A 3 -4.93 -6.71 9.13
CA ILE A 3 -3.82 -6.31 10.00
C ILE A 3 -3.73 -4.79 9.97
N CYS A 4 -3.87 -4.16 11.15
CA CYS A 4 -4.00 -2.72 11.28
C CYS A 4 -5.11 -2.17 10.33
N ASN A 5 -4.78 -1.21 9.47
CA ASN A 5 -5.62 -0.61 8.44
C ASN A 5 -5.61 -1.34 7.08
N ILE A 6 -4.99 -2.52 6.99
CA ILE A 6 -4.79 -3.27 5.75
C ILE A 6 -5.62 -4.56 5.75
N VAL A 7 -6.38 -4.80 4.68
CA VAL A 7 -7.10 -6.05 4.42
C VAL A 7 -6.41 -6.81 3.30
N PHE A 8 -5.74 -7.91 3.65
CA PHE A 8 -5.09 -8.82 2.70
C PHE A 8 -6.08 -9.86 2.19
N LYS A 9 -6.24 -9.96 0.86
CA LYS A 9 -7.01 -11.02 0.20
C LYS A 9 -6.21 -12.29 -0.03
N GLY A 10 -4.88 -12.19 -0.07
CA GLY A 10 -3.94 -13.31 -0.22
C GLY A 10 -3.04 -13.49 1.00
N GLU A 11 -1.85 -14.04 0.73
CA GLU A 11 -0.81 -14.28 1.73
C GLU A 11 -0.28 -12.98 2.35
N VAL A 12 -0.14 -12.97 3.67
CA VAL A 12 0.43 -11.85 4.40
C VAL A 12 1.93 -12.08 4.57
N PRO A 13 2.82 -11.16 4.15
CA PRO A 13 4.24 -11.30 4.41
C PRO A 13 4.56 -11.28 5.91
N GLU A 14 5.47 -12.15 6.36
CA GLU A 14 5.85 -12.30 7.78
C GLU A 14 6.30 -10.97 8.42
N GLU A 15 7.03 -10.16 7.65
CA GLU A 15 7.55 -8.86 8.12
C GLU A 15 6.42 -7.89 8.52
N ILE A 16 5.23 -8.05 7.96
CA ILE A 16 4.06 -7.23 8.31
C ILE A 16 3.53 -7.63 9.68
N PHE A 17 3.50 -8.92 10.03
CA PHE A 17 3.12 -9.36 11.36
C PHE A 17 4.10 -8.85 12.42
N ILE A 18 5.40 -9.00 12.16
CA ILE A 18 6.46 -8.53 13.06
C ILE A 18 6.32 -7.03 13.29
N LYS A 19 6.18 -6.26 12.19
CA LYS A 19 6.03 -4.81 12.30
C LYS A 19 4.75 -4.41 13.04
N ALA A 20 3.62 -5.05 12.75
CA ALA A 20 2.35 -4.78 13.42
C ALA A 20 2.43 -5.04 14.93
N ALA A 21 3.10 -6.12 15.35
CA ALA A 21 3.30 -6.44 16.76
C ALA A 21 4.22 -5.41 17.44
N LEU A 22 5.31 -5.00 16.79
CA LEU A 22 6.25 -4.01 17.33
C LEU A 22 5.65 -2.61 17.47
N THR A 23 4.77 -2.20 16.55
CA THR A 23 4.14 -0.87 16.58
C THR A 23 2.77 -0.84 17.25
N GLU A 24 2.22 -2.00 17.60
CA GLU A 24 0.84 -2.15 18.08
C GLU A 24 -0.19 -1.47 17.15
N CYS A 25 0.09 -1.45 15.84
CA CYS A 25 -0.71 -0.72 14.84
C CYS A 25 -0.93 0.77 15.14
N LYS A 26 -0.01 1.44 15.85
CA LYS A 26 -0.08 2.89 16.09
C LYS A 26 0.26 3.67 14.82
N TYR A 27 -0.55 4.68 14.52
CA TYR A 27 -0.29 5.62 13.43
C TYR A 27 0.70 6.70 13.86
N PHE A 28 1.64 7.03 12.97
CA PHE A 28 2.63 8.10 13.17
C PHE A 28 2.15 9.43 12.58
N VAL A 29 1.38 9.37 11.49
CA VAL A 29 0.82 10.53 10.78
C VAL A 29 -0.61 10.24 10.34
N ASN A 30 -1.35 11.26 9.93
CA ASN A 30 -2.73 11.11 9.44
C ASN A 30 -2.91 11.84 8.11
N LEU A 31 -3.61 11.20 7.17
CA LEU A 31 -4.08 11.90 5.96
C LEU A 31 -5.16 12.94 6.33
N PRO A 32 -5.26 14.05 5.58
CA PRO A 32 -6.24 15.13 5.84
C PRO A 32 -7.69 14.69 5.64
N ARG A 33 -7.91 13.56 4.98
CA ARG A 33 -9.22 12.93 4.78
C ARG A 33 -9.07 11.41 4.79
N ARG A 34 -10.19 10.69 4.91
CA ARG A 34 -10.20 9.24 4.65
C ARG A 34 -9.91 8.97 3.18
N VAL A 35 -9.01 8.02 2.92
CA VAL A 35 -8.59 7.59 1.59
C VAL A 35 -8.63 6.07 1.55
N LYS A 36 -9.27 5.52 0.52
CA LYS A 36 -9.23 4.08 0.25
C LYS A 36 -8.27 3.81 -0.90
N VAL A 37 -7.46 2.75 -0.76
CA VAL A 37 -6.54 2.32 -1.80
C VAL A 37 -6.59 0.81 -1.99
N ILE A 38 -6.31 0.37 -3.22
CA ILE A 38 -6.06 -1.03 -3.56
C ILE A 38 -4.59 -1.16 -3.95
N VAL A 39 -3.85 -2.05 -3.31
CA VAL A 39 -2.46 -2.36 -3.63
C VAL A 39 -2.38 -3.75 -4.24
N TYR A 40 -1.91 -3.80 -5.49
CA TYR A 40 -1.56 -5.03 -6.18
C TYR A 40 -0.12 -5.40 -5.86
N TYR A 41 0.08 -6.58 -5.25
CA TYR A 41 1.36 -7.00 -4.71
C TYR A 41 1.66 -8.48 -4.94
N ASP A 42 2.90 -8.84 -4.62
CA ASP A 42 3.37 -10.21 -4.48
C ASP A 42 4.02 -10.34 -3.08
N PRO A 43 3.73 -11.40 -2.31
CA PRO A 43 4.21 -11.54 -0.94
C PRO A 43 5.74 -11.60 -0.85
N ASP A 44 6.43 -12.12 -1.87
CA ASP A 44 7.89 -12.23 -1.89
C ASP A 44 8.57 -10.93 -2.31
N CYS A 45 7.82 -9.96 -2.85
CA CYS A 45 8.38 -8.71 -3.34
C CYS A 45 8.83 -7.78 -2.19
N PRO A 46 10.14 -7.46 -2.06
CA PRO A 46 10.64 -6.63 -0.94
C PRO A 46 10.06 -5.21 -0.93
N ALA A 47 9.79 -4.64 -2.11
CA ALA A 47 9.18 -3.32 -2.23
C ALA A 47 7.70 -3.33 -1.79
N CYS A 48 6.98 -4.44 -1.98
CA CYS A 48 5.60 -4.59 -1.51
C CYS A 48 5.56 -4.64 0.02
N LYS A 49 6.43 -5.45 0.63
CA LYS A 49 6.59 -5.55 2.09
C LYS A 49 6.85 -4.18 2.71
N ARG A 50 7.85 -3.45 2.18
CA ARG A 50 8.17 -2.08 2.65
C ARG A 50 7.00 -1.12 2.50
N LEU A 51 6.27 -1.18 1.39
CA LEU A 51 5.12 -0.31 1.15
C LEU A 51 4.03 -0.51 2.22
N PHE A 52 3.70 -1.76 2.55
CA PHE A 52 2.72 -2.04 3.59
C PHE A 52 3.21 -1.59 4.98
N ILE A 53 4.49 -1.76 5.28
CA ILE A 53 5.11 -1.20 6.49
C ILE A 53 4.94 0.31 6.58
N PHE A 54 5.07 1.05 5.47
CA PHE A 54 4.81 2.48 5.48
C PHE A 54 3.32 2.80 5.59
N MET A 55 2.47 2.10 4.84
CA MET A 55 1.03 2.36 4.85
C MET A 55 0.37 2.07 6.20
N MET A 56 0.89 1.12 6.98
CA MET A 56 0.33 0.80 8.30
C MET A 56 0.54 1.90 9.34
N GLU A 57 1.51 2.78 9.09
CA GLU A 57 1.88 3.89 9.95
C GLU A 57 1.05 5.16 9.66
N ILE A 58 0.10 5.10 8.73
CA ILE A 58 -0.69 6.24 8.26
C ILE A 58 -2.16 6.06 8.64
N GLY A 59 -2.66 6.93 9.52
CA GLY A 59 -4.08 7.03 9.84
C GLY A 59 -4.89 7.67 8.71
N ASN A 60 -6.20 7.42 8.72
CA ASN A 60 -7.14 7.77 7.64
C ASN A 60 -6.85 7.11 6.27
N LEU A 61 -5.94 6.15 6.21
CA LEU A 61 -5.71 5.33 5.02
C LEU A 61 -6.32 3.94 5.24
N GLU A 62 -7.21 3.51 4.36
CA GLU A 62 -7.73 2.14 4.30
C GLU A 62 -7.12 1.43 3.09
N VAL A 63 -6.47 0.29 3.32
CA VAL A 63 -5.75 -0.45 2.28
C VAL A 63 -6.39 -1.80 2.05
N GLU A 64 -6.72 -2.10 0.80
CA GLU A 64 -6.98 -3.45 0.33
C GLU A 64 -5.75 -3.98 -0.40
N ALA A 65 -5.22 -5.11 0.03
CA ALA A 65 -4.06 -5.76 -0.58
C ALA A 65 -4.52 -6.99 -1.36
N ALA A 66 -4.35 -6.96 -2.68
CA ALA A 66 -4.75 -8.01 -3.62
C ALA A 66 -3.54 -8.55 -4.37
N HIS A 67 -3.57 -9.83 -4.75
CA HIS A 67 -2.45 -10.39 -5.51
C HIS A 67 -2.37 -9.71 -6.89
N PHE A 68 -1.16 -9.48 -7.41
CA PHE A 68 -1.00 -8.69 -8.64
C PHE A 68 -1.71 -9.30 -9.85
N SER A 69 -1.90 -10.63 -9.86
CA SER A 69 -2.64 -11.34 -10.91
C SER A 69 -4.07 -10.83 -11.07
N GLU A 70 -4.72 -10.38 -9.98
CA GLU A 70 -6.07 -9.80 -10.00
C GLU A 70 -6.10 -8.42 -10.68
N GLY A 71 -4.95 -7.73 -10.72
CA GLY A 71 -4.82 -6.36 -11.24
C GLY A 71 -4.11 -6.24 -12.58
N VAL A 72 -3.70 -7.34 -13.23
CA VAL A 72 -2.81 -7.31 -14.41
C VAL A 72 -3.33 -6.37 -15.50
N ASN A 73 -4.59 -6.49 -15.88
CA ASN A 73 -5.19 -5.65 -16.92
C ASN A 73 -5.16 -4.16 -16.54
N ILE A 74 -5.46 -3.86 -15.27
CA ILE A 74 -5.47 -2.50 -14.74
C ILE A 74 -4.06 -1.89 -14.76
N ILE A 75 -3.04 -2.68 -14.38
CA ILE A 75 -1.64 -2.24 -14.35
C ILE A 75 -1.13 -1.99 -15.77
N LEU A 76 -1.38 -2.95 -16.69
CA LEU A 76 -0.96 -2.85 -18.08
C LEU A 76 -1.62 -1.67 -18.80
N GLN A 77 -2.92 -1.42 -18.59
CA GLN A 77 -3.61 -0.27 -19.18
C GLN A 77 -3.02 1.08 -18.74
N ARG A 78 -2.45 1.17 -17.52
CA ARG A 78 -1.95 2.42 -16.96
C ARG A 78 -0.47 2.67 -17.22
N VAL A 79 0.34 1.61 -17.27
CA VAL A 79 1.82 1.72 -17.33
C VAL A 79 2.43 1.00 -18.53
N ASN A 80 1.63 0.24 -19.30
CA ASN A 80 2.07 -0.61 -20.42
C ASN A 80 3.18 -1.61 -20.05
N LYS A 81 3.30 -1.94 -18.75
CA LYS A 81 4.27 -2.89 -18.21
C LYS A 81 3.76 -3.39 -16.87
N LEU A 82 3.95 -4.68 -16.61
CA LEU A 82 3.67 -5.25 -15.29
C LEU A 82 4.72 -4.73 -14.28
N VAL A 83 4.26 -3.96 -13.30
CA VAL A 83 5.08 -3.38 -12.23
C VAL A 83 4.38 -3.55 -10.88
N ILE A 84 5.12 -3.91 -9.84
CA ILE A 84 4.62 -4.07 -8.48
C ILE A 84 5.59 -3.45 -7.44
N PRO A 85 5.10 -3.00 -6.27
CA PRO A 85 3.69 -2.81 -5.94
C PRO A 85 3.04 -1.75 -6.83
N PHE A 86 1.74 -1.90 -7.08
CA PHE A 86 0.94 -0.91 -7.81
C PHE A 86 -0.28 -0.52 -6.98
N THR A 87 -0.40 0.76 -6.64
CA THR A 87 -1.47 1.29 -5.80
C THR A 87 -2.46 2.07 -6.63
N VAL A 88 -3.74 1.77 -6.49
CA VAL A 88 -4.86 2.52 -7.06
C VAL A 88 -5.60 3.22 -5.93
N ILE A 89 -5.88 4.49 -6.10
CA ILE A 89 -6.50 5.36 -5.09
C ILE A 89 -7.97 5.55 -5.45
N ASP A 90 -8.82 5.76 -4.46
CA ASP A 90 -10.27 6.00 -4.61
C ASP A 90 -10.63 7.09 -5.63
N ASN A 91 -9.79 8.11 -5.79
CA ASN A 91 -9.95 9.17 -6.79
C ASN A 91 -9.51 8.77 -8.22
N GLY A 92 -9.21 7.49 -8.47
CA GLY A 92 -8.78 6.96 -9.77
C GLY A 92 -7.29 7.17 -10.10
N ARG A 93 -6.55 7.95 -9.29
CA ARG A 93 -5.10 8.12 -9.45
C ARG A 93 -4.34 6.89 -8.94
N TRP A 94 -3.05 6.81 -9.25
CA TRP A 94 -2.25 5.62 -8.96
C TRP A 94 -0.79 5.94 -8.64
N LEU A 95 -0.15 5.02 -7.91
CA LEU A 95 1.28 5.05 -7.60
C LEU A 95 1.90 3.71 -8.01
N ARG A 96 3.14 3.76 -8.49
CA ARG A 96 3.96 2.57 -8.77
C ARG A 96 5.18 2.54 -7.85
N GLY A 97 5.56 1.32 -7.45
CA GLY A 97 6.72 1.06 -6.62
C GLY A 97 6.57 1.56 -5.19
N CYS A 98 7.63 1.42 -4.42
CA CYS A 98 7.74 1.92 -3.06
C CYS A 98 8.95 2.87 -2.98
N PRO A 99 8.77 4.14 -2.55
CA PRO A 99 9.89 5.05 -2.26
C PRO A 99 10.90 4.47 -1.26
N ARG A 100 12.07 5.11 -1.15
CA ARG A 100 13.13 4.61 -0.27
C ARG A 100 12.82 4.89 1.18
N THR A 101 12.23 6.04 1.47
CA THR A 101 11.92 6.49 2.83
C THR A 101 10.42 6.66 3.05
N PHE A 102 10.01 6.60 4.32
CA PHE A 102 8.63 6.85 4.72
C PHE A 102 8.17 8.27 4.35
N ASN A 103 9.00 9.28 4.60
CA ASN A 103 8.67 10.69 4.32
C ASN A 103 8.45 10.93 2.82
N GLU A 104 9.30 10.36 1.95
CA GLU A 104 9.10 10.44 0.49
C GLU A 104 7.76 9.83 0.07
N PHE A 105 7.39 8.70 0.67
CA PHE A 105 6.12 8.05 0.41
C PHE A 105 4.94 8.88 0.89
N TYR A 106 5.01 9.41 2.11
CA TYR A 106 3.94 10.22 2.68
C TYR A 106 3.69 11.50 1.87
N GLU A 107 4.74 12.24 1.49
CA GLU A 107 4.62 13.43 0.64
C GLU A 107 4.04 13.11 -0.74
N LYS A 108 4.47 11.99 -1.34
CA LYS A 108 3.93 11.54 -2.63
C LYS A 108 2.45 11.19 -2.51
N LEU A 109 2.06 10.53 -1.41
CA LEU A 109 0.67 10.20 -1.13
C LEU A 109 -0.17 11.47 -0.91
N LEU A 110 0.31 12.43 -0.13
CA LEU A 110 -0.36 13.72 0.08
C LEU A 110 -0.60 14.47 -1.22
N ASN A 111 0.40 14.51 -2.11
CA ASN A 111 0.27 15.22 -3.38
C ASN A 111 -0.74 14.57 -4.33
N ILE A 112 -0.88 13.24 -4.29
CA ILE A 112 -1.79 12.54 -5.19
C ILE A 112 -3.23 12.49 -4.66
N ILE A 113 -3.46 12.66 -3.36
CA ILE A 113 -4.83 12.65 -2.79
C ILE A 113 -5.53 14.01 -2.80
N LYS A 114 -4.79 15.09 -3.07
CA LYS A 114 -5.31 16.44 -3.38
C LYS A 114 -6.15 16.40 -4.65
#